data_AF-A0AAV7ANQ4-F1
#
_entry.id   AF-A0AAV7ANQ4-F1
#
_cell.length_a   1.000
_cell.length_b   1.000
_cell.length_c   1.000
_cell.angle_alpha   90.00
_cell.angle_beta   90.00
_cell.angle_gamma   90.00
#
_symmetry.space_group_name_H-M   'P 1'
#
loop_
_entity.id
_entity.type
_entity.pdbx_description
1 polymer ?
#
loop_
_entity_poly.entity_id
_entity_poly.type
_entity_poly.pdbx_seq_one_letter_code
_entity_poly.pdbx_strand_id
1 'polypeptide(L)'
;MQSNIVVCALGGHGLSLAMHSIRSKMANKDFTIYIEWIFTVALVAHQIHANYSVCDQSSNYAVDKFAKNILSSMPQNAIILLRGDLPGNSLRYLHYCEGLRPDLSLVDQEMMTYEWYLPKTAKHLSGVHFPGTKWNPMATKLPDGTVTFNLQHFLKVNENKETFVCIGLNEGDPTWKKTHSLWPWGCCEKLVSKNAIFNAEEWITLTSNLYNWTEPYGKFDLSSWEAIANEEMWESRVRMAFFIFDLAESPQLSPSVKNQLYLYSYQLYKNAIGKHENHPINWHKNYAIACERMLRQFKADVDPEVLLKDAIKHFSAYAHKATDDGQIEAIWQAVDYFKGELQRLKKLKGNVR
;
A
#
# COMPACT_ATOMS: atom_id res chain seq x y z
N MET A 1 11.94 -21.65 -3.80
CA MET A 1 12.64 -21.88 -5.09
C MET A 1 13.74 -22.94 -5.01
N GLN A 2 14.65 -22.88 -4.02
CA GLN A 2 15.78 -23.82 -3.95
C GLN A 2 15.40 -25.30 -3.75
N SER A 3 14.33 -25.60 -3.00
CA SER A 3 13.83 -26.97 -2.80
C SER A 3 13.34 -27.65 -4.09
N ASN A 4 12.70 -26.89 -4.98
CA ASN A 4 12.16 -27.43 -6.24
C ASN A 4 13.27 -27.86 -7.19
N ILE A 5 14.41 -27.14 -7.22
CA ILE A 5 15.57 -27.52 -8.04
C ILE A 5 16.14 -28.86 -7.58
N VAL A 6 16.25 -29.08 -6.27
CA VAL A 6 16.72 -30.34 -5.70
C VAL A 6 15.76 -31.48 -6.04
N VAL A 7 14.45 -31.27 -5.90
CA VAL A 7 13.43 -32.28 -6.26
C VAL A 7 13.47 -32.62 -7.74
N CYS A 8 13.60 -31.63 -8.63
CA CYS A 8 13.74 -31.87 -10.07
C CYS A 8 15.02 -32.63 -10.41
N ALA A 9 16.15 -32.29 -9.79
CA ALA A 9 17.43 -32.98 -10.00
C ALA A 9 17.38 -34.43 -9.53
N LEU A 10 16.84 -34.69 -8.34
CA LEU A 10 16.67 -36.05 -7.79
C LEU A 10 15.65 -36.86 -8.60
N GLY A 11 14.55 -36.23 -9.02
CA GLY A 11 13.55 -36.85 -9.89
C GLY A 11 14.13 -37.25 -11.24
N GLY A 12 14.92 -36.36 -11.86
CA GLY A 12 15.64 -36.65 -13.10
C GLY A 12 16.68 -37.77 -12.93
N HIS A 13 17.42 -37.77 -11.82
CA HIS A 13 18.37 -38.84 -11.51
C HIS A 13 17.67 -40.20 -11.30
N GLY A 14 16.56 -40.22 -10.54
CA GLY A 14 15.74 -41.42 -10.35
C GLY A 14 15.17 -41.96 -11.65
N LEU A 15 14.66 -41.07 -12.52
CA LEU A 15 14.18 -41.45 -13.86
C LEU A 15 15.31 -42.03 -14.72
N SER A 16 16.50 -41.43 -14.69
CA SER A 16 17.67 -41.94 -15.42
C SER A 16 18.09 -43.33 -14.95
N LEU A 17 18.09 -43.60 -13.65
CA LEU A 17 18.41 -44.92 -13.09
C LEU A 17 17.36 -45.97 -13.48
N ALA A 18 16.08 -45.59 -13.46
CA ALA A 18 14.98 -46.45 -13.88
C ALA A 18 15.09 -46.80 -15.37
N MET A 19 15.32 -45.80 -16.24
CA MET A 19 15.47 -46.01 -17.68
C MET A 19 16.72 -46.83 -18.01
N HIS A 20 17.84 -46.62 -17.31
CA HIS A 20 19.03 -47.45 -17.47
C HIS A 20 18.76 -48.93 -17.14
N SER A 21 17.98 -49.19 -16.08
CA SER A 21 17.58 -50.54 -15.67
C SER A 21 16.58 -51.21 -16.63
N ILE A 22 15.76 -50.42 -17.32
CA ILE A 22 14.85 -50.91 -18.37
C ILE A 22 15.65 -51.23 -19.64
N ARG A 23 16.55 -50.32 -20.04
CA ARG A 23 17.41 -50.48 -21.22
C ARG A 23 18.33 -51.69 -21.14
N SER A 24 18.83 -52.04 -19.96
CA SER A 24 19.66 -53.23 -19.76
C SER A 24 18.91 -54.55 -19.98
N LYS A 25 17.58 -54.54 -19.95
CA LYS A 25 16.71 -55.71 -20.12
C LYS A 25 16.07 -55.83 -21.52
N MET A 26 16.24 -54.83 -22.38
CA MET A 26 15.63 -54.80 -23.72
C MET A 26 16.62 -55.20 -24.83
N ALA A 27 16.14 -55.96 -25.82
CA ALA A 27 16.95 -56.47 -26.93
C ALA A 27 17.37 -55.38 -27.95
N ASN A 28 16.55 -54.35 -28.14
CA ASN A 28 16.82 -53.24 -29.06
C ASN A 28 17.11 -51.94 -28.29
N LYS A 29 18.39 -51.62 -28.14
CA LYS A 29 18.88 -50.48 -27.34
C LYS A 29 18.74 -49.13 -28.03
N ASP A 30 18.50 -49.10 -29.34
CA ASP A 30 18.29 -47.87 -30.09
C ASP A 30 16.83 -47.42 -29.98
N PHE A 31 15.90 -48.38 -30.00
CA PHE A 31 14.47 -48.13 -29.78
C PHE A 31 14.17 -47.53 -28.39
N THR A 32 14.92 -47.93 -27.36
CA THR A 32 14.77 -47.37 -26.01
C THR A 32 15.15 -45.89 -25.93
N ILE A 33 16.15 -45.46 -26.72
CA ILE A 33 16.56 -44.04 -26.75
C ILE A 33 15.42 -43.18 -27.31
N TYR A 34 14.75 -43.62 -28.38
CA TYR A 34 13.62 -42.89 -28.93
C TYR A 34 12.45 -42.79 -27.94
N ILE A 35 12.15 -43.87 -27.20
CA ILE A 35 11.12 -43.87 -26.16
C ILE A 35 11.49 -42.91 -25.01
N GLU A 36 12.75 -42.91 -24.57
CA GLU A 36 13.26 -41.99 -23.55
C GLU A 36 13.02 -40.54 -23.96
N TRP A 37 13.41 -40.16 -25.19
CA TRP A 37 13.20 -38.81 -25.70
C TRP A 37 11.73 -38.44 -25.85
N ILE A 38 10.90 -39.35 -26.39
CA ILE A 38 9.45 -39.11 -26.51
C ILE A 38 8.83 -38.91 -25.13
N PHE A 39 9.20 -39.72 -24.15
CA PHE A 39 8.71 -39.59 -22.78
C PHE A 39 9.16 -38.27 -22.15
N THR A 40 10.43 -37.89 -22.29
CA THR A 40 10.94 -36.61 -21.79
C THR A 40 10.22 -35.42 -22.44
N VAL A 41 10.07 -35.42 -23.77
CA VAL A 41 9.35 -34.36 -24.49
C VAL A 41 7.89 -34.30 -24.06
N ALA A 42 7.22 -35.45 -23.92
CA ALA A 42 5.83 -35.53 -23.46
C ALA A 42 5.69 -34.98 -22.03
N LEU A 43 6.61 -35.31 -21.14
CA LEU A 43 6.61 -34.82 -19.76
C LEU A 43 6.82 -33.30 -19.72
N VAL A 44 7.80 -32.77 -20.47
CA VAL A 44 8.03 -31.32 -20.56
C VAL A 44 6.82 -30.61 -21.17
N ALA A 45 6.27 -31.13 -22.26
CA ALA A 45 5.08 -30.57 -22.91
C ALA A 45 3.86 -30.58 -21.98
N HIS A 46 3.67 -31.67 -21.22
CA HIS A 46 2.61 -31.77 -20.23
C HIS A 46 2.80 -30.75 -19.09
N GLN A 47 4.02 -30.59 -18.58
CA GLN A 47 4.31 -29.59 -17.55
C GLN A 47 4.09 -28.16 -18.06
N ILE A 48 4.49 -27.85 -19.29
CA ILE A 48 4.22 -26.55 -19.91
C ILE A 48 2.71 -26.35 -20.02
N HIS A 49 1.99 -27.31 -20.60
CA HIS A 49 0.54 -27.19 -20.80
C HIS A 49 -0.23 -27.04 -19.48
N ALA A 50 0.07 -27.88 -18.49
CA ALA A 50 -0.62 -27.87 -17.20
C ALA A 50 -0.36 -26.58 -16.40
N ASN A 51 0.80 -25.95 -16.56
CA ASN A 51 1.17 -24.74 -15.83
C ASN A 51 1.04 -23.45 -16.67
N TYR A 52 0.72 -23.56 -17.97
CA TYR A 52 0.72 -22.43 -18.90
C TYR A 52 -0.18 -21.29 -18.39
N SER A 53 -1.42 -21.60 -17.99
CA SER A 53 -2.38 -20.59 -17.54
C SER A 53 -1.94 -19.84 -16.27
N VAL A 54 -1.13 -20.48 -15.42
CA VAL A 54 -0.60 -19.88 -14.19
C VAL A 54 0.66 -19.06 -14.49
N CYS A 55 1.49 -19.53 -15.42
CA CYS A 55 2.73 -18.87 -15.81
C CYS A 55 2.55 -17.80 -16.90
N ASP A 56 1.41 -17.77 -17.59
CA ASP A 56 1.10 -16.75 -18.60
C ASP A 56 0.83 -15.41 -17.91
N GLN A 57 1.85 -14.57 -17.93
CA GLN A 57 1.81 -13.21 -17.38
C GLN A 57 1.75 -12.15 -18.49
N SER A 58 1.42 -12.55 -19.74
CA SER A 58 1.41 -11.64 -20.90
C SER A 58 0.44 -10.46 -20.77
N SER A 59 -0.62 -10.62 -19.98
CA SER A 59 -1.60 -9.57 -19.66
C SER A 59 -1.47 -9.00 -18.25
N ASN A 60 -0.44 -9.38 -17.49
CA ASN A 60 -0.28 -8.90 -16.13
C ASN A 60 0.52 -7.60 -16.09
N TYR A 61 -0.22 -6.50 -15.93
CA TYR A 61 0.33 -5.15 -15.84
C TYR A 61 0.00 -4.49 -14.50
N ALA A 62 -0.40 -5.24 -13.46
CA ALA A 62 -0.87 -4.60 -12.22
C ALA A 62 0.27 -3.82 -11.53
N VAL A 63 1.45 -4.43 -11.37
CA VAL A 63 2.63 -3.78 -10.79
C VAL A 63 3.18 -2.66 -11.68
N ASP A 64 3.15 -2.85 -13.01
CA ASP A 64 3.50 -1.81 -13.98
C ASP A 64 2.59 -0.58 -13.85
N LYS A 65 1.26 -0.78 -13.86
CA LYS A 65 0.27 0.27 -13.66
C LYS A 65 0.43 0.94 -12.30
N PHE A 66 0.76 0.19 -11.26
CA PHE A 66 0.98 0.71 -9.91
C PHE A 66 2.12 1.73 -9.92
N ALA A 67 3.27 1.34 -10.47
CA ALA A 67 4.45 2.19 -10.53
C ALA A 67 4.24 3.40 -11.46
N LYS A 68 3.58 3.21 -12.62
CA LYS A 68 3.22 4.31 -13.53
C LYS A 68 2.34 5.36 -12.84
N ASN A 69 1.32 4.92 -12.11
CA ASN A 69 0.42 5.81 -11.38
C ASN A 69 1.16 6.61 -10.29
N ILE A 70 2.05 5.95 -9.52
CA ILE A 70 2.86 6.66 -8.53
C ILE A 70 3.77 7.67 -9.21
N LEU A 71 4.57 7.26 -10.19
CA LEU A 71 5.50 8.16 -10.88
C LEU A 71 4.78 9.33 -11.57
N SER A 72 3.63 9.11 -12.21
CA SER A 72 2.86 10.18 -12.86
C SER A 72 2.26 11.16 -11.87
N SER A 73 1.95 10.72 -10.65
CA SER A 73 1.35 11.58 -9.62
C SER A 73 2.34 12.56 -8.98
N MET A 74 3.65 12.36 -9.14
CA MET A 74 4.65 13.13 -8.41
C MET A 74 4.88 14.50 -9.04
N PRO A 75 5.06 15.57 -8.24
CA PRO A 75 5.45 16.87 -8.78
C PRO A 75 6.84 16.83 -9.43
N GLN A 76 7.17 17.85 -10.20
CA GLN A 76 8.43 17.92 -10.93
C GLN A 76 9.62 18.00 -9.96
N ASN A 77 10.73 17.32 -10.28
CA ASN A 77 11.99 17.35 -9.52
C ASN A 77 11.89 16.85 -8.06
N ALA A 78 10.85 16.08 -7.71
CA ALA A 78 10.64 15.57 -6.36
C ALA A 78 11.62 14.45 -5.98
N ILE A 79 11.87 14.33 -4.67
CA ILE A 79 12.58 13.19 -4.06
C ILE A 79 11.54 12.17 -3.62
N ILE A 80 11.75 10.89 -3.96
CA ILE A 80 10.94 9.78 -3.45
C ILE A 80 11.83 8.88 -2.62
N LEU A 81 11.51 8.78 -1.33
CA LEU A 81 12.12 7.86 -0.39
C LEU A 81 11.40 6.50 -0.50
N LEU A 82 12.07 5.55 -1.14
CA LEU A 82 11.57 4.20 -1.39
C LEU A 82 11.79 3.30 -0.17
N ARG A 83 10.80 2.44 0.12
CA ARG A 83 10.88 1.42 1.17
C ARG A 83 10.27 0.11 0.68
N GLY A 84 10.96 -0.99 0.95
CA GLY A 84 10.50 -2.33 0.58
C GLY A 84 10.52 -2.62 -0.92
N ASP A 85 10.27 -3.89 -1.24
CA ASP A 85 10.51 -4.42 -2.58
C ASP A 85 9.54 -3.90 -3.64
N LEU A 86 8.26 -3.72 -3.29
CA LEU A 86 7.24 -3.34 -4.27
C LEU A 86 7.54 -1.97 -4.90
N PRO A 87 7.54 -0.84 -4.15
CA PRO A 87 7.85 0.45 -4.74
C PRO A 87 9.33 0.54 -5.11
N GLY A 88 10.21 -0.10 -4.34
CA GLY A 88 11.65 -0.14 -4.59
C GLY A 88 11.99 -0.64 -5.99
N ASN A 89 11.56 -1.84 -6.34
CA ASN A 89 11.92 -2.47 -7.61
C ASN A 89 11.08 -1.92 -8.77
N SER A 90 9.77 -1.74 -8.58
CA SER A 90 8.88 -1.33 -9.68
C SER A 90 9.15 0.11 -10.15
N LEU A 91 9.30 1.08 -9.24
CA LEU A 91 9.60 2.46 -9.63
C LEU A 91 10.99 2.57 -10.23
N ARG A 92 12.00 1.88 -9.65
CA ARG A 92 13.37 1.93 -10.17
C ARG A 92 13.48 1.34 -11.57
N TYR A 93 12.78 0.24 -11.85
CA TYR A 93 12.77 -0.35 -13.19
C TYR A 93 12.19 0.63 -14.21
N LEU A 94 10.98 1.16 -13.97
CA LEU A 94 10.37 2.12 -14.90
C LEU A 94 11.19 3.40 -15.06
N HIS A 95 11.77 3.91 -13.97
CA HIS A 95 12.53 5.15 -14.00
C HIS A 95 13.89 5.00 -14.66
N TYR A 96 14.70 4.02 -14.23
CA TYR A 96 16.08 3.88 -14.70
C TYR A 96 16.23 3.00 -15.95
N CYS A 97 15.36 2.01 -16.16
CA CYS A 97 15.43 1.12 -17.33
C CYS A 97 14.54 1.61 -18.47
N GLU A 98 13.33 2.09 -18.17
CA GLU A 98 12.39 2.58 -19.21
C GLU A 98 12.41 4.10 -19.39
N GLY A 99 13.13 4.84 -18.54
CA GLY A 99 13.29 6.29 -18.66
C GLY A 99 12.06 7.11 -18.27
N LEU A 100 11.15 6.56 -17.46
CA LEU A 100 9.97 7.28 -17.00
C LEU A 100 10.35 8.32 -15.93
N ARG A 101 9.88 9.56 -16.11
CA ARG A 101 10.07 10.66 -15.15
C ARG A 101 11.54 10.85 -14.73
N PRO A 102 12.46 11.09 -15.67
CA PRO A 102 13.90 11.23 -15.37
C PRO A 102 14.22 12.45 -14.49
N ASP A 103 13.25 13.35 -14.28
CA ASP A 103 13.34 14.50 -13.37
C ASP A 103 13.27 14.11 -11.89
N LEU A 104 12.69 12.95 -11.56
CA LEU A 104 12.53 12.49 -10.18
C LEU A 104 13.83 11.93 -9.61
N SER A 105 13.97 11.97 -8.29
CA SER A 105 15.10 11.38 -7.58
C SER A 105 14.62 10.24 -6.67
N LEU A 106 14.93 8.99 -7.06
CA LEU A 106 14.56 7.81 -6.28
C LEU A 106 15.67 7.43 -5.30
N VAL A 107 15.40 7.53 -4.00
CA VAL A 107 16.36 7.25 -2.93
C VAL A 107 15.84 6.11 -2.07
N ASP A 108 16.58 5.02 -1.98
CA ASP A 108 16.17 3.83 -1.24
C ASP A 108 16.59 3.93 0.23
N GLN A 109 15.60 3.96 1.12
CA GLN A 109 15.79 4.19 2.55
C GLN A 109 16.64 3.10 3.21
N GLU A 110 16.40 1.85 2.85
CA GLU A 110 17.07 0.70 3.44
C GLU A 110 18.48 0.59 2.88
N MET A 111 18.64 0.87 1.59
CA MET A 111 19.95 0.80 0.97
C MET A 111 20.91 1.89 1.47
N MET A 112 20.40 3.06 1.87
CA MET A 112 21.22 4.13 2.48
C MET A 112 21.94 3.72 3.78
N THR A 113 21.57 2.60 4.40
CA THR A 113 22.27 2.05 5.57
C THR A 113 23.55 1.29 5.21
N TYR A 114 23.74 0.90 3.95
CA TYR A 114 24.94 0.20 3.50
C TYR A 114 26.02 1.18 3.02
N GLU A 115 27.27 0.88 3.37
CA GLU A 115 28.45 1.72 3.07
C GLU A 115 28.70 1.90 1.57
N TRP A 116 28.27 0.95 0.75
CA TRP A 116 28.49 1.00 -0.69
C TRP A 116 27.44 1.80 -1.45
N TYR A 117 26.27 2.08 -0.86
CA TYR A 117 25.13 2.63 -1.60
C TYR A 117 25.36 4.08 -2.02
N LEU A 118 25.49 4.99 -1.07
CA LEU A 118 25.63 6.42 -1.35
C LEU A 118 26.87 6.76 -2.19
N PRO A 119 28.06 6.16 -1.96
CA PRO A 119 29.21 6.39 -2.84
C PRO A 119 28.96 6.04 -4.31
N LYS A 120 28.03 5.10 -4.57
CA LYS A 120 27.68 4.68 -5.94
C LYS A 120 26.53 5.50 -6.51
N THR A 121 25.49 5.79 -5.73
CA THR A 121 24.23 6.35 -6.23
C THR A 121 24.16 7.87 -6.15
N ALA A 122 24.78 8.52 -5.16
CA ALA A 122 24.61 9.95 -4.92
C ALA A 122 25.01 10.81 -6.13
N LYS A 123 26.07 10.42 -6.85
CA LYS A 123 26.53 11.12 -8.07
C LYS A 123 25.52 11.10 -9.24
N HIS A 124 24.55 10.19 -9.19
CA HIS A 124 23.49 10.05 -10.19
C HIS A 124 22.18 10.73 -9.76
N LEU A 125 22.09 11.23 -8.53
CA LEU A 125 20.91 11.89 -7.98
C LEU A 125 21.09 13.41 -8.01
N SER A 126 20.94 14.00 -9.20
CA SER A 126 21.19 15.42 -9.40
C SER A 126 20.32 16.31 -8.50
N GLY A 127 20.97 17.24 -7.79
CA GLY A 127 20.30 18.13 -6.84
C GLY A 127 19.76 17.44 -5.58
N VAL A 128 20.25 16.25 -5.23
CA VAL A 128 20.04 15.62 -3.92
C VAL A 128 21.36 15.64 -3.14
N HIS A 129 21.32 16.20 -1.95
CA HIS A 129 22.48 16.38 -1.08
C HIS A 129 22.41 15.39 0.09
N PHE A 130 23.48 14.63 0.30
CA PHE A 130 23.61 13.70 1.42
C PHE A 130 24.56 14.28 2.47
N PRO A 131 24.13 14.48 3.73
CA PRO A 131 24.98 15.06 4.78
C PRO A 131 26.10 14.15 5.32
N GLY A 132 26.26 12.97 4.72
CA GLY A 132 27.25 11.97 5.10
C GLY A 132 27.23 10.81 4.11
N THR A 133 27.94 9.74 4.44
CA THR A 133 28.13 8.57 3.56
C THR A 133 27.25 7.38 3.94
N LYS A 134 26.52 7.45 5.06
CA LYS A 134 25.64 6.37 5.54
C LYS A 134 24.50 6.92 6.40
N TRP A 135 23.28 6.43 6.18
CA TRP A 135 22.16 6.74 7.09
C TRP A 135 22.32 5.97 8.40
N ASN A 136 22.31 6.69 9.52
CA ASN A 136 22.08 6.15 10.85
C ASN A 136 21.18 7.09 11.68
N PRO A 137 20.24 6.59 12.52
CA PRO A 137 19.43 7.44 13.40
C PRO A 137 20.27 8.35 14.31
N MET A 138 21.47 7.93 14.67
CA MET A 138 22.48 8.75 15.34
C MET A 138 23.46 9.31 14.32
N ALA A 139 23.42 10.63 14.12
CA ALA A 139 24.40 11.35 13.32
C ALA A 139 25.71 11.49 14.11
N THR A 140 26.76 10.83 13.65
CA THR A 140 28.08 10.80 14.29
C THR A 140 29.17 10.54 13.26
N LYS A 141 30.42 10.70 13.66
CA LYS A 141 31.59 10.22 12.91
C LYS A 141 32.09 8.95 13.57
N LEU A 142 32.05 7.85 12.83
CA LEU A 142 32.54 6.55 13.28
C LEU A 142 34.08 6.49 13.26
N PRO A 143 34.72 5.58 14.03
CA PRO A 143 36.17 5.48 14.12
C PRO A 143 36.87 5.18 12.77
N ASP A 144 36.17 4.54 11.84
CA ASP A 144 36.62 4.25 10.47
C ASP A 144 36.58 5.49 9.55
N GLY A 145 36.11 6.64 10.05
CA GLY A 145 35.95 7.88 9.30
C GLY A 145 34.59 8.04 8.63
N THR A 146 33.71 7.04 8.70
CA THR A 146 32.35 7.10 8.14
C THR A 146 31.55 8.21 8.83
N VAL A 147 30.98 9.13 8.05
CA VAL A 147 30.12 10.20 8.55
C VAL A 147 28.68 9.77 8.36
N THR A 148 27.95 9.58 9.47
CA THR A 148 26.54 9.21 9.42
C THR A 148 25.62 10.42 9.49
N PHE A 149 24.44 10.29 8.90
CA PHE A 149 23.37 11.29 9.01
C PHE A 149 22.04 10.61 9.31
N ASN A 150 21.12 11.36 9.93
CA ASN A 150 19.75 10.94 10.16
C ASN A 150 18.79 11.61 9.18
N LEU A 151 17.53 11.16 9.17
CA LEU A 151 16.54 11.66 8.23
C LEU A 151 16.24 13.15 8.44
N GLN A 152 16.23 13.65 9.68
CA GLN A 152 16.07 15.08 9.93
C GLN A 152 17.14 15.91 9.21
N HIS A 153 18.41 15.49 9.27
CA HIS A 153 19.50 16.19 8.60
C HIS A 153 19.37 16.10 7.08
N PHE A 154 19.02 14.93 6.54
CA PHE A 154 18.75 14.76 5.11
C PHE A 154 17.66 15.70 4.60
N LEU A 155 16.53 15.80 5.31
CA LEU A 155 15.43 16.68 4.92
C LEU A 155 15.84 18.16 4.99
N LYS A 156 16.62 18.54 6.01
CA LYS A 156 17.10 19.92 6.17
C LYS A 156 17.98 20.36 5.00
N VAL A 157 18.90 19.52 4.52
CA VAL A 157 19.80 19.91 3.41
C VAL A 157 19.14 19.84 2.03
N ASN A 158 17.95 19.23 1.93
CA ASN A 158 17.18 19.10 0.70
C ASN A 158 15.84 19.87 0.77
N GLU A 159 15.74 20.90 1.61
CA GLU A 159 14.48 21.67 1.81
C GLU A 159 13.97 22.35 0.53
N ASN A 160 14.85 22.51 -0.47
CA ASN A 160 14.52 23.06 -1.78
C ASN A 160 13.77 22.07 -2.71
N LYS A 161 13.64 20.80 -2.31
CA LYS A 161 12.91 19.78 -3.07
C LYS A 161 11.78 19.18 -2.24
N GLU A 162 10.63 18.99 -2.89
CA GLU A 162 9.53 18.26 -2.27
C GLU A 162 9.92 16.78 -2.10
N THR A 163 9.75 16.27 -0.89
CA THR A 163 10.12 14.89 -0.54
C THR A 163 8.87 14.09 -0.21
N PHE A 164 8.77 12.91 -0.83
CA PHE A 164 7.67 11.97 -0.66
C PHE A 164 8.20 10.63 -0.16
N VAL A 165 7.35 9.89 0.54
CA VAL A 165 7.64 8.55 1.07
C VAL A 165 6.56 7.61 0.58
N CYS A 166 6.92 6.47 0.01
CA CYS A 166 5.94 5.51 -0.50
C CYS A 166 5.99 4.26 0.35
N ILE A 167 4.83 3.84 0.88
CA ILE A 167 4.71 2.74 1.86
C ILE A 167 5.52 3.02 3.15
N GLY A 168 5.52 4.30 3.55
CA GLY A 168 6.01 4.78 4.84
C GLY A 168 7.53 4.95 4.96
N LEU A 169 7.93 5.39 6.15
CA LEU A 169 9.33 5.63 6.54
C LEU A 169 9.88 4.51 7.41
N ASN A 170 11.18 4.31 7.38
CA ASN A 170 11.86 3.43 8.33
C ASN A 170 11.60 3.89 9.78
N GLU A 171 10.98 3.01 10.58
CA GLU A 171 10.61 3.29 11.98
C GLU A 171 11.82 3.47 12.90
N GLY A 172 12.99 2.93 12.50
CA GLY A 172 14.24 3.04 13.25
C GLY A 172 14.79 4.46 13.37
N ASP A 173 14.28 5.41 12.57
CA ASP A 173 14.68 6.82 12.64
C ASP A 173 13.47 7.74 12.86
N PRO A 174 13.14 8.09 14.12
CA PRO A 174 12.07 9.04 14.42
C PRO A 174 12.49 10.51 14.34
N THR A 175 13.73 10.84 13.94
CA THR A 175 14.27 12.22 14.03
C THR A 175 13.49 13.22 13.18
N TRP A 176 12.97 12.79 12.03
CA TRP A 176 12.15 13.62 11.13
C TRP A 176 10.87 14.14 11.81
N LYS A 177 10.28 13.37 12.74
CA LYS A 177 9.05 13.73 13.47
C LYS A 177 9.22 15.01 14.29
N LYS A 178 10.45 15.47 14.54
CA LYS A 178 10.70 16.75 15.22
C LYS A 178 10.34 17.96 14.35
N THR A 179 10.47 17.84 13.03
CA THR A 179 10.39 18.97 12.09
C THR A 179 9.33 18.81 11.02
N HIS A 180 8.91 17.57 10.74
CA HIS A 180 7.98 17.25 9.65
C HIS A 180 6.77 16.44 10.14
N SER A 181 5.70 16.51 9.37
CA SER A 181 4.53 15.62 9.40
C SER A 181 4.36 14.95 8.03
N LEU A 182 3.56 13.89 7.97
CA LEU A 182 3.25 13.17 6.74
C LEU A 182 1.83 13.52 6.31
N TRP A 183 1.67 14.04 5.10
CA TRP A 183 0.36 14.36 4.52
C TRP A 183 0.07 13.38 3.38
N PRO A 184 -1.14 12.81 3.26
CA PRO A 184 -1.42 11.79 2.25
C PRO A 184 -1.22 12.30 0.83
N TRP A 185 -0.65 11.43 -0.01
CA TRP A 185 -0.46 11.59 -1.46
C TRP A 185 -0.72 10.25 -2.15
N GLY A 186 -1.95 9.74 -1.99
CA GLY A 186 -2.33 8.41 -2.49
C GLY A 186 -1.60 7.29 -1.73
N CYS A 187 -0.86 6.44 -2.45
CA CYS A 187 -0.04 5.35 -1.88
C CYS A 187 1.22 5.88 -1.18
N CYS A 188 1.55 7.14 -1.43
CA CYS A 188 2.68 7.82 -0.82
C CYS A 188 2.18 8.91 0.13
N GLU A 189 3.10 9.55 0.83
CA GLU A 189 2.86 10.66 1.72
C GLU A 189 3.91 11.73 1.46
N LYS A 190 3.51 13.00 1.50
CA LYS A 190 4.40 14.14 1.42
C LYS A 190 4.98 14.43 2.80
N LEU A 191 6.29 14.59 2.88
CA LEU A 191 6.94 15.16 4.06
C LEU A 191 6.74 16.67 4.05
N VAL A 192 6.01 17.18 5.03
CA VAL A 192 5.64 18.59 5.13
C VAL A 192 6.15 19.15 6.46
N SER A 193 6.71 20.35 6.45
CA SER A 193 7.15 21.03 7.67
C SER A 193 6.01 21.10 8.70
N LYS A 194 6.31 20.87 9.98
CA LYS A 194 5.32 20.97 11.07
C LYS A 194 4.73 22.37 11.24
N ASN A 195 5.40 23.40 10.70
CA ASN A 195 4.92 24.77 10.73
C ASN A 195 3.94 25.08 9.58
N ALA A 196 3.75 24.15 8.63
CA ALA A 196 2.83 24.34 7.54
C ALA A 196 1.38 24.29 8.02
N ILE A 197 0.56 25.19 7.47
CA ILE A 197 -0.88 25.23 7.74
C ILE A 197 -1.56 24.20 6.83
N PHE A 198 -2.29 23.26 7.41
CA PHE A 198 -3.06 22.29 6.65
C PHE A 198 -4.42 22.88 6.23
N ASN A 199 -4.63 23.07 4.93
CA ASN A 199 -5.93 23.40 4.36
C ASN A 199 -6.58 22.11 3.83
N ALA A 200 -7.61 21.62 4.52
CA ALA A 200 -8.26 20.37 4.18
C ALA A 200 -8.92 20.40 2.79
N GLU A 201 -9.64 21.46 2.43
CA GLU A 201 -10.38 21.53 1.17
C GLU A 201 -9.44 21.56 -0.05
N GLU A 202 -8.38 22.36 0.05
CA GLU A 202 -7.33 22.44 -0.98
C GLU A 202 -6.63 21.08 -1.13
N TRP A 203 -6.25 20.46 -0.01
CA TRP A 203 -5.51 19.19 -0.03
C TRP A 203 -6.37 18.01 -0.52
N ILE A 204 -7.67 17.98 -0.16
CA ILE A 204 -8.64 17.02 -0.70
C ILE A 204 -8.73 17.18 -2.22
N THR A 205 -8.87 18.42 -2.70
CA THR A 205 -9.02 18.70 -4.13
C THR A 205 -7.79 18.24 -4.90
N LEU A 206 -6.60 18.61 -4.41
CA LEU A 206 -5.31 18.28 -5.00
C LEU A 206 -5.09 16.75 -5.10
N THR A 207 -5.57 15.99 -4.13
CA THR A 207 -5.29 14.54 -4.03
C THR A 207 -6.43 13.63 -4.51
N SER A 208 -7.55 14.20 -4.93
CA SER A 208 -8.78 13.46 -5.28
C SER A 208 -8.64 12.51 -6.48
N ASN A 209 -7.73 12.80 -7.42
CA ASN A 209 -7.59 12.07 -8.69
C ASN A 209 -6.12 11.77 -9.03
N LEU A 210 -5.31 11.38 -8.04
CA LEU A 210 -3.89 11.09 -8.25
C LEU A 210 -3.65 9.90 -9.18
N TYR A 211 -4.54 8.90 -9.15
CA TYR A 211 -4.35 7.63 -9.84
C TYR A 211 -5.52 7.26 -10.74
N ASN A 212 -5.20 6.75 -11.92
CA ASN A 212 -6.10 6.05 -12.83
C ASN A 212 -6.00 4.52 -12.59
N TRP A 213 -6.44 4.07 -11.40
CA TRP A 213 -6.44 2.66 -11.05
C TRP A 213 -7.75 1.96 -11.41
N THR A 214 -7.67 0.93 -12.25
CA THR A 214 -8.83 0.22 -12.80
C THR A 214 -8.91 -1.25 -12.38
N GLU A 215 -7.94 -1.78 -11.62
CA GLU A 215 -7.97 -3.18 -11.22
C GLU A 215 -9.02 -3.40 -10.10
N PRO A 216 -9.96 -4.35 -10.28
CA PRO A 216 -10.98 -4.64 -9.26
C PRO A 216 -10.39 -5.12 -7.94
N TYR A 217 -11.04 -4.76 -6.83
CA TYR A 217 -10.66 -5.26 -5.51
C TYR A 217 -10.82 -6.79 -5.43
N GLY A 218 -9.87 -7.48 -4.80
CA GLY A 218 -9.90 -8.94 -4.62
C GLY A 218 -9.69 -9.77 -5.88
N LYS A 219 -9.22 -9.18 -7.00
CA LYS A 219 -8.97 -9.88 -8.27
C LYS A 219 -7.81 -10.88 -8.22
N PHE A 220 -6.76 -10.57 -7.46
CA PHE A 220 -5.49 -11.29 -7.49
C PHE A 220 -5.35 -12.28 -6.34
N ASP A 221 -4.51 -13.30 -6.53
CA ASP A 221 -4.17 -14.25 -5.47
C ASP A 221 -3.48 -13.53 -4.30
N LEU A 222 -3.89 -13.81 -3.06
CA LEU A 222 -3.44 -13.07 -1.87
C LEU A 222 -1.93 -13.19 -1.60
N SER A 223 -1.26 -14.21 -2.14
CA SER A 223 0.19 -14.39 -2.01
C SER A 223 1.01 -13.63 -3.06
N SER A 224 0.34 -12.99 -4.03
CA SER A 224 0.96 -12.33 -5.18
C SER A 224 1.32 -10.86 -4.91
N TRP A 225 2.31 -10.35 -5.64
CA TRP A 225 2.66 -8.92 -5.59
C TRP A 225 1.56 -8.03 -6.18
N GLU A 226 0.79 -8.56 -7.11
CA GLU A 226 -0.36 -7.89 -7.71
C GLU A 226 -1.45 -7.64 -6.69
N ALA A 227 -1.70 -8.59 -5.78
CA ALA A 227 -2.61 -8.38 -4.66
C ALA A 227 -2.13 -7.27 -3.73
N ILE A 228 -0.83 -7.25 -3.39
CA ILE A 228 -0.24 -6.20 -2.54
C ILE A 228 -0.35 -4.82 -3.23
N ALA A 229 0.01 -4.73 -4.51
CA ALA A 229 -0.10 -3.49 -5.28
C ALA A 229 -1.56 -3.01 -5.38
N ASN A 230 -2.50 -3.93 -5.59
CA ASN A 230 -3.92 -3.63 -5.63
C ASN A 230 -4.42 -3.14 -4.28
N GLU A 231 -4.05 -3.80 -3.18
CA GLU A 231 -4.43 -3.39 -1.83
C GLU A 231 -3.97 -1.96 -1.54
N GLU A 232 -2.70 -1.61 -1.81
CA GLU A 232 -2.19 -0.24 -1.62
C GLU A 232 -2.97 0.79 -2.43
N MET A 233 -3.29 0.48 -3.70
CA MET A 233 -4.06 1.38 -4.56
C MET A 233 -5.50 1.54 -4.09
N TRP A 234 -6.11 0.49 -3.55
CA TRP A 234 -7.42 0.59 -2.93
C TRP A 234 -7.35 1.41 -1.65
N GLU A 235 -6.50 1.07 -0.69
CA GLU A 235 -6.32 1.81 0.56
C GLU A 235 -6.01 3.30 0.35
N SER A 236 -5.28 3.64 -0.72
CA SER A 236 -5.00 5.04 -1.10
C SER A 236 -6.26 5.90 -1.28
N ARG A 237 -7.38 5.31 -1.70
CA ARG A 237 -8.65 6.01 -1.98
C ARG A 237 -9.30 6.60 -0.74
N VAL A 238 -9.03 6.01 0.43
CA VAL A 238 -9.58 6.46 1.72
C VAL A 238 -8.52 7.02 2.66
N ARG A 239 -7.25 7.01 2.26
CA ARG A 239 -6.15 7.50 3.11
C ARG A 239 -6.34 8.97 3.52
N MET A 240 -6.89 9.80 2.64
CA MET A 240 -7.24 11.18 2.97
C MET A 240 -8.35 11.27 4.02
N ALA A 241 -9.39 10.43 3.89
CA ALA A 241 -10.51 10.39 4.83
C ALA A 241 -10.04 9.98 6.23
N PHE A 242 -9.13 9.00 6.30
CA PHE A 242 -8.50 8.57 7.55
C PHE A 242 -7.62 9.67 8.17
N PHE A 243 -6.76 10.30 7.38
CA PHE A 243 -5.89 11.38 7.86
C PHE A 243 -6.66 12.56 8.44
N ILE A 244 -7.71 13.01 7.74
CA ILE A 244 -8.56 14.11 8.20
C ILE A 244 -9.32 13.73 9.48
N PHE A 245 -9.74 12.47 9.59
CA PHE A 245 -10.36 11.97 10.81
C PHE A 245 -9.39 12.05 12.00
N ASP A 246 -8.17 11.54 11.84
CA ASP A 246 -7.14 11.58 12.87
C ASP A 246 -6.78 13.03 13.27
N LEU A 247 -6.72 13.93 12.28
CA LEU A 247 -6.54 15.36 12.55
C LEU A 247 -7.69 15.92 13.42
N ALA A 248 -8.95 15.54 13.17
CA ALA A 248 -10.11 15.97 13.94
C ALA A 248 -10.09 15.48 15.40
N GLU A 249 -9.43 14.36 15.69
CA GLU A 249 -9.25 13.82 17.04
C GLU A 249 -8.23 14.63 17.87
N SER A 250 -7.45 15.52 17.25
CA SER A 250 -6.47 16.36 17.94
C SER A 250 -7.13 17.21 19.05
N PRO A 251 -6.62 17.19 20.30
CA PRO A 251 -7.26 17.88 21.43
C PRO A 251 -7.22 19.40 21.31
N GLN A 252 -6.26 19.94 20.54
CA GLN A 252 -5.99 21.37 20.43
C GLN A 252 -6.94 22.12 19.49
N LEU A 253 -7.77 21.40 18.71
CA LEU A 253 -8.65 22.01 17.71
C LEU A 253 -9.95 22.51 18.34
N SER A 254 -10.44 23.66 17.85
CA SER A 254 -11.74 24.19 18.27
C SER A 254 -12.90 23.28 17.82
N PRO A 255 -14.04 23.28 18.53
CA PRO A 255 -15.18 22.44 18.16
C PRO A 255 -15.68 22.66 16.72
N SER A 256 -15.65 23.90 16.21
CA SER A 256 -16.07 24.21 14.84
C SER A 256 -15.17 23.55 13.80
N VAL A 257 -13.84 23.62 14.01
CA VAL A 257 -12.86 23.00 13.11
C VAL A 257 -13.00 21.48 13.15
N LYS A 258 -13.16 20.89 14.34
CA LYS A 258 -13.40 19.44 14.48
C LYS A 258 -14.63 18.99 13.69
N ASN A 259 -15.74 19.72 13.82
CA ASN A 259 -16.98 19.39 13.10
C ASN A 259 -16.79 19.42 11.59
N GLN A 260 -16.08 20.42 11.08
CA GLN A 260 -15.78 20.54 9.66
C GLN A 260 -14.90 19.38 9.15
N LEU A 261 -13.86 19.02 9.91
CA LEU A 261 -12.99 17.89 9.54
C LEU A 261 -13.73 16.54 9.59
N TYR A 262 -14.56 16.30 10.61
CA TYR A 262 -15.41 15.10 10.62
C TYR A 262 -16.38 15.06 9.43
N LEU A 263 -16.95 16.21 9.04
CA LEU A 263 -17.81 16.30 7.85
C LEU A 263 -17.05 15.94 6.58
N TYR A 264 -15.83 16.46 6.38
CA TYR A 264 -14.99 16.10 5.23
C TYR A 264 -14.64 14.61 5.23
N SER A 265 -14.22 14.05 6.36
CA SER A 265 -13.92 12.61 6.45
C SER A 265 -15.14 11.75 6.11
N TYR A 266 -16.31 12.08 6.68
CA TYR A 266 -17.58 11.42 6.39
C TYR A 266 -17.91 11.46 4.89
N GLN A 267 -17.80 12.63 4.26
CA GLN A 267 -18.10 12.80 2.83
C GLN A 267 -17.14 11.99 1.94
N LEU A 268 -15.85 11.95 2.29
CA LEU A 268 -14.86 11.17 1.55
C LEU A 268 -15.13 9.67 1.62
N TYR A 269 -15.39 9.13 2.81
CA TYR A 269 -15.77 7.73 2.97
C TYR A 269 -17.07 7.39 2.25
N LYS A 270 -18.10 8.23 2.40
CA LYS A 270 -19.39 8.06 1.73
C LYS A 270 -19.23 8.00 0.21
N ASN A 271 -18.40 8.88 -0.34
CA ASN A 271 -18.11 8.92 -1.78
C ASN A 271 -17.36 7.66 -2.23
N ALA A 272 -16.31 7.26 -1.51
CA ALA A 272 -15.52 6.07 -1.83
C ALA A 272 -16.36 4.79 -1.82
N ILE A 273 -17.14 4.57 -0.76
CA ILE A 273 -18.04 3.42 -0.62
C ILE A 273 -19.19 3.48 -1.62
N GLY A 274 -19.77 4.66 -1.87
CA GLY A 274 -20.88 4.82 -2.81
C GLY A 274 -20.51 4.53 -4.27
N LYS A 275 -19.22 4.67 -4.63
CA LYS A 275 -18.72 4.42 -5.99
C LYS A 275 -18.32 2.97 -6.26
N HIS A 276 -18.08 2.17 -5.21
CA HIS A 276 -17.45 0.87 -5.33
C HIS A 276 -18.26 -0.16 -4.55
N GLU A 277 -18.88 -1.13 -5.25
CA GLU A 277 -19.67 -2.17 -4.60
C GLU A 277 -18.78 -3.16 -3.82
N ASN A 278 -17.65 -3.57 -4.41
CA ASN A 278 -16.65 -4.39 -3.76
C ASN A 278 -15.44 -3.52 -3.36
N HIS A 279 -15.08 -3.54 -2.08
CA HIS A 279 -14.04 -2.71 -1.49
C HIS A 279 -13.44 -3.38 -0.24
N PRO A 280 -12.27 -2.91 0.25
CA PRO A 280 -11.67 -3.40 1.48
C PRO A 280 -12.65 -3.37 2.67
N ILE A 281 -12.61 -4.44 3.49
CA ILE A 281 -13.61 -4.64 4.55
C ILE A 281 -13.51 -3.57 5.65
N ASN A 282 -12.30 -3.12 5.98
CA ASN A 282 -11.99 -2.06 6.94
C ASN A 282 -12.70 -0.73 6.63
N TRP A 283 -13.02 -0.44 5.36
CA TRP A 283 -13.77 0.76 4.99
C TRP A 283 -15.14 0.82 5.65
N HIS A 284 -15.80 -0.34 5.84
CA HIS A 284 -17.06 -0.39 6.56
C HIS A 284 -16.91 0.11 8.01
N LYS A 285 -15.89 -0.38 8.73
CA LYS A 285 -15.61 0.05 10.11
C LYS A 285 -15.30 1.55 10.16
N ASN A 286 -14.41 2.01 9.29
CA ASN A 286 -13.98 3.40 9.29
C ASN A 286 -15.12 4.38 8.94
N TYR A 287 -15.95 4.03 7.94
CA TYR A 287 -17.11 4.85 7.59
C TYR A 287 -18.17 4.88 8.71
N ALA A 288 -18.42 3.76 9.37
CA ALA A 288 -19.34 3.72 10.50
C ALA A 288 -18.84 4.54 11.69
N ILE A 289 -17.53 4.54 11.97
CA ILE A 289 -16.91 5.44 12.96
C ILE A 289 -17.07 6.90 12.54
N ALA A 290 -16.88 7.24 11.26
CA ALA A 290 -17.12 8.60 10.78
C ALA A 290 -18.59 9.03 10.97
N CYS A 291 -19.55 8.13 10.70
CA CYS A 291 -20.97 8.38 10.96
C CYS A 291 -21.25 8.61 12.45
N GLU A 292 -20.65 7.79 13.31
CA GLU A 292 -20.74 7.89 14.77
C GLU A 292 -20.23 9.24 15.28
N ARG A 293 -19.07 9.70 14.78
CA ARG A 293 -18.54 11.01 15.12
C ARG A 293 -19.45 12.13 14.68
N MET A 294 -20.02 12.04 13.48
CA MET A 294 -20.98 13.03 12.99
C MET A 294 -22.25 13.09 13.86
N LEU A 295 -22.74 11.97 14.39
CA LEU A 295 -23.89 11.93 15.31
C LEU A 295 -23.61 12.65 16.63
N ARG A 296 -22.36 12.64 17.11
CA ARG A 296 -21.98 13.38 18.33
C ARG A 296 -21.93 14.89 18.11
N GLN A 297 -21.80 15.35 16.87
CA GLN A 297 -21.75 16.77 16.56
C GLN A 297 -23.15 17.34 16.39
N PHE A 298 -23.62 18.08 17.39
CA PHE A 298 -24.98 18.63 17.52
C PHE A 298 -25.45 19.56 16.38
N LYS A 299 -24.59 19.87 15.39
CA LYS A 299 -24.82 20.85 14.31
C LYS A 299 -24.29 20.39 12.95
N ALA A 300 -24.30 19.10 12.65
CA ALA A 300 -24.01 18.65 11.29
C ALA A 300 -25.23 18.83 10.37
N ASP A 301 -25.04 19.35 9.16
CA ASP A 301 -26.07 19.45 8.10
C ASP A 301 -26.49 18.09 7.51
N VAL A 302 -26.25 17.00 8.24
CA VAL A 302 -26.51 15.62 7.81
C VAL A 302 -27.62 15.03 8.67
N ASP A 303 -28.66 14.48 8.03
CA ASP A 303 -29.79 13.86 8.73
C ASP A 303 -29.32 12.75 9.69
N PRO A 304 -29.56 12.88 11.01
CA PRO A 304 -29.20 11.86 11.99
C PRO A 304 -29.79 10.49 11.68
N GLU A 305 -30.95 10.44 11.01
CA GLU A 305 -31.56 9.17 10.61
C GLU A 305 -30.72 8.43 9.55
N VAL A 306 -30.10 9.18 8.64
CA VAL A 306 -29.19 8.63 7.61
C VAL A 306 -27.92 8.13 8.28
N LEU A 307 -27.32 8.93 9.16
CA LEU A 307 -26.09 8.56 9.88
C LEU A 307 -26.28 7.28 10.72
N LEU A 308 -27.40 7.17 11.44
CA LEU A 308 -27.72 5.97 12.23
C LEU A 308 -27.89 4.73 11.33
N LYS A 309 -28.60 4.86 10.21
CA LYS A 309 -28.78 3.74 9.25
C LYS A 309 -27.44 3.30 8.66
N ASP A 310 -26.61 4.24 8.24
CA ASP A 310 -25.29 3.94 7.66
C ASP A 310 -24.35 3.32 8.71
N ALA A 311 -24.31 3.87 9.93
CA ALA A 311 -23.51 3.29 11.02
C ALA A 311 -23.93 1.85 11.33
N ILE A 312 -25.24 1.59 11.48
CA ILE A 312 -25.77 0.23 11.70
C ILE A 312 -25.38 -0.70 10.55
N LYS A 313 -25.62 -0.28 9.30
CA LYS A 313 -25.34 -1.09 8.10
C LYS A 313 -23.86 -1.45 8.03
N HIS A 314 -22.99 -0.46 8.13
CA HIS A 314 -21.56 -0.65 7.90
C HIS A 314 -20.87 -1.35 9.07
N PHE A 315 -21.19 -1.04 10.33
CA PHE A 315 -20.66 -1.84 11.44
C PHE A 315 -21.13 -3.29 11.40
N SER A 316 -22.40 -3.55 11.07
CA SER A 316 -22.89 -4.92 10.90
C SER A 316 -22.14 -5.63 9.77
N ALA A 317 -21.93 -4.98 8.63
CA ALA A 317 -21.21 -5.57 7.49
C ALA A 317 -19.75 -5.90 7.83
N TYR A 318 -19.06 -5.02 8.58
CA TYR A 318 -17.72 -5.31 9.08
C TYR A 318 -17.74 -6.50 10.04
N ALA A 319 -18.64 -6.49 11.03
CA ALA A 319 -18.66 -7.49 12.09
C ALA A 319 -18.97 -8.91 11.60
N HIS A 320 -19.73 -9.06 10.51
CA HIS A 320 -19.95 -10.37 9.87
C HIS A 320 -18.72 -10.87 9.11
N LYS A 321 -17.87 -9.98 8.57
CA LYS A 321 -16.73 -10.34 7.73
C LYS A 321 -15.42 -10.50 8.51
N ALA A 322 -15.22 -9.71 9.56
CA ALA A 322 -13.99 -9.66 10.34
C ALA A 322 -14.11 -10.46 11.65
N THR A 323 -14.42 -11.76 11.56
CA THR A 323 -14.74 -12.61 12.73
C THR A 323 -13.62 -12.71 13.77
N ASP A 324 -12.37 -12.48 13.36
CA ASP A 324 -11.18 -12.63 14.21
C ASP A 324 -10.74 -11.30 14.86
N ASP A 325 -11.45 -10.18 14.64
CA ASP A 325 -11.16 -8.89 15.27
C ASP A 325 -11.61 -8.90 16.75
N GLY A 326 -10.68 -8.59 17.67
CA GLY A 326 -10.96 -8.54 19.11
C GLY A 326 -11.98 -7.47 19.53
N GLN A 327 -12.38 -6.57 18.63
CA GLN A 327 -13.35 -5.50 18.88
C GLN A 327 -14.78 -5.87 18.46
N ILE A 328 -15.04 -7.09 17.95
CA ILE A 328 -16.34 -7.47 17.39
C ILE A 328 -17.49 -7.35 18.39
N GLU A 329 -17.27 -7.72 19.65
CA GLU A 329 -18.30 -7.58 20.68
C GLU A 329 -18.67 -6.10 20.91
N ALA A 330 -17.68 -5.21 21.01
CA ALA A 330 -17.90 -3.78 21.16
C ALA A 330 -18.63 -3.18 19.94
N ILE A 331 -18.32 -3.66 18.74
CA ILE A 331 -19.00 -3.25 17.51
C ILE A 331 -20.48 -3.68 17.53
N TRP A 332 -20.79 -4.91 17.97
CA TRP A 332 -22.18 -5.36 18.11
C TRP A 332 -22.95 -4.55 19.16
N GLN A 333 -22.34 -4.24 20.30
CA GLN A 333 -22.93 -3.37 21.32
C GLN A 333 -23.25 -1.97 20.74
N ALA A 334 -22.34 -1.40 19.94
CA ALA A 334 -22.57 -0.14 19.27
C ALA A 334 -23.73 -0.22 18.25
N VAL A 335 -23.82 -1.30 17.48
CA VAL A 335 -24.94 -1.54 16.54
C VAL A 335 -26.27 -1.55 17.26
N ASP A 336 -26.39 -2.25 18.38
CA ASP A 336 -27.64 -2.33 19.14
C ASP A 336 -28.01 -1.00 19.80
N TYR A 337 -27.02 -0.25 20.29
CA TYR A 337 -27.21 1.12 20.75
C TYR A 337 -27.78 2.01 19.63
N PHE A 338 -27.20 2.00 18.42
CA PHE A 338 -27.70 2.82 17.30
C PHE A 338 -29.09 2.40 16.83
N LYS A 339 -29.43 1.10 16.85
CA LYS A 339 -30.80 0.64 16.56
C LYS A 339 -31.80 1.23 17.55
N GLY A 340 -31.47 1.25 18.83
CA GLY A 340 -32.28 1.86 19.87
C GLY A 340 -32.49 3.36 19.63
N GLU A 341 -31.42 4.08 19.28
CA GLU A 341 -31.49 5.51 19.00
C GLU A 341 -32.29 5.84 17.72
N LEU A 342 -32.17 5.01 16.69
CA LEU A 342 -32.98 5.12 15.47
C LEU A 342 -34.48 4.94 15.75
N GLN A 343 -34.84 4.01 16.64
CA GLN A 343 -36.23 3.82 17.05
C GLN A 343 -36.76 5.03 17.83
N ARG A 344 -35.96 5.61 18.74
CA ARG A 344 -36.32 6.83 19.48
C ARG A 344 -36.55 8.01 18.54
N LEU A 345 -35.63 8.23 17.59
CA LEU A 345 -35.74 9.28 16.59
C LEU A 345 -37.02 9.16 15.75
N LYS A 346 -37.37 7.93 15.32
CA LYS A 346 -38.61 7.67 14.58
C LYS A 346 -39.88 7.95 15.40
N LYS A 347 -39.89 7.60 16.69
CA LYS A 347 -41.01 7.92 17.60
C LYS A 347 -41.17 9.42 17.78
N LEU A 348 -40.08 10.15 17.96
CA LEU A 348 -40.10 11.62 18.08
C LEU A 348 -40.66 12.28 16.81
N LYS A 349 -40.21 11.86 15.62
CA LYS A 349 -40.76 12.36 14.34
C LYS A 349 -42.24 11.98 14.14
N GLY A 350 -42.65 10.79 14.60
CA GLY A 350 -44.02 10.30 14.50
C GLY A 350 -45.02 11.02 15.43
N ASN A 351 -44.57 11.54 16.56
CA ASN A 351 -45.41 12.31 17.51
C ASN A 351 -45.55 13.81 17.14
N VAL A 352 -44.85 14.27 16.10
CA VAL A 352 -44.84 15.68 15.64
C VAL A 352 -45.66 15.86 14.34
N ARG A 353 -46.21 14.77 13.80
CA ARG A 353 -47.25 14.77 12.74
C ARG A 353 -48.60 14.54 13.36
#